data_AF-A0A077LSW1-F1
#
_entry.id   AF-A0A077LSW1-F1
#
_cell.length_a   1.000
_cell.length_b   1.000
_cell.length_c   1.000
_cell.angle_alpha   90.00
_cell.angle_beta   90.00
_cell.angle_gamma   90.00
#
_symmetry.space_group_name_H-M   'P 1'
#
loop_
_entity.id
_entity.type
_entity.pdbx_description
1 polymer ?
#
loop_
_entity_poly.entity_id
_entity_poly.type
_entity_poly.pdbx_seq_one_letter_code
_entity_poly.pdbx_strand_id
1 'polypeptide(L)'
;MAAHTKKRLGPTDLDLDLGRGTDAPAFRWLVACLLFGARISQDIAARAYRELDELGVLTPTRLAGADWQTLVDALGRGGYRRYDESTARELIALGRQVLDDYGGHLTRLRRAADSRDELAREVQRFKGIGPTAADIFVRELAPLWEL
;
A
#
# COMPACT_ATOMS: atom_id res chain seq x y z
N MET A 1 17.22 28.98 7.91
CA MET A 1 17.12 27.56 8.29
C MET A 1 16.45 26.82 7.15
N ALA A 2 17.22 26.08 6.34
CA ALA A 2 16.64 25.27 5.27
C ALA A 2 15.84 24.14 5.91
N ALA A 3 14.50 24.22 5.83
CA ALA A 3 13.65 23.07 6.07
C ALA A 3 14.12 21.97 5.12
N HIS A 4 14.81 20.97 5.66
CA HIS A 4 15.09 19.75 4.93
C HIS A 4 13.72 19.07 4.78
N THR A 5 12.99 19.43 3.73
CA THR A 5 11.83 18.67 3.28
C THR A 5 12.36 17.28 2.97
N LYS A 6 12.18 16.33 3.89
CA LYS A 6 12.47 14.91 3.63
C LYS A 6 11.76 14.57 2.33
N LYS A 7 12.52 14.08 1.35
CA LYS A 7 11.98 13.58 0.08
C LYS A 7 10.87 12.59 0.43
N ARG A 8 9.65 12.88 -0.01
CA ARG A 8 8.52 11.95 0.13
C ARG A 8 8.65 10.94 -0.99
N LEU A 9 8.84 9.67 -0.66
CA LEU A 9 8.90 8.62 -1.66
C LEU A 9 7.54 8.50 -2.37
N GLY A 10 7.59 8.41 -3.70
CA GLY A 10 6.45 8.23 -4.58
C GLY A 10 6.46 6.88 -5.29
N PRO A 11 5.47 6.62 -6.16
CA PRO A 11 5.38 5.37 -6.92
C PRO A 11 6.63 5.08 -7.76
N THR A 12 7.18 6.11 -8.41
CA THR A 12 8.38 5.97 -9.26
C THR A 12 9.64 5.61 -8.48
N ASP A 13 9.73 5.95 -7.19
CA ASP A 13 10.85 5.52 -6.33
C ASP A 13 10.78 4.02 -5.97
N LEU A 14 9.64 3.37 -6.27
CA LEU A 14 9.37 1.94 -6.11
C LEU A 14 9.20 1.24 -7.48
N ASP A 15 9.62 1.88 -8.57
CA ASP A 15 9.51 1.35 -9.94
C ASP A 15 8.04 1.07 -10.36
N LEU A 16 7.08 1.81 -9.80
CA LEU A 16 5.67 1.71 -10.14
C LEU A 16 5.25 2.77 -11.16
N ASP A 17 4.77 2.32 -12.31
CA ASP A 17 4.07 3.16 -13.29
C ASP A 17 2.56 3.10 -13.04
N LEU A 18 2.03 4.15 -12.41
CA LEU A 18 0.59 4.30 -12.18
C LEU A 18 -0.17 4.82 -13.41
N GLY A 19 0.52 5.35 -14.43
CA GLY A 19 -0.08 6.11 -15.54
C GLY A 19 -1.03 5.32 -16.43
N ARG A 20 -1.09 3.98 -16.27
CA ARG A 20 -2.07 3.14 -16.95
C ARG A 20 -3.38 2.93 -16.17
N GLY A 21 -3.50 3.44 -14.95
CA GLY A 21 -4.72 3.28 -14.12
C GLY A 21 -5.12 1.82 -13.88
N THR A 22 -4.17 0.88 -14.00
CA THR A 22 -4.42 -0.56 -13.95
C THR A 22 -4.44 -1.06 -12.50
N ASP A 23 -5.16 -2.17 -12.27
CA ASP A 23 -5.32 -2.75 -10.93
C ASP A 23 -3.98 -3.09 -10.25
N ALA A 24 -3.02 -3.63 -10.99
CA ALA A 24 -1.78 -4.14 -10.41
C ALA A 24 -0.87 -3.04 -9.82
N PRO A 25 -0.50 -1.98 -10.55
CA PRO A 25 0.25 -0.85 -9.98
C PRO A 25 -0.51 -0.15 -8.85
N ALA A 26 -1.83 0.01 -8.97
CA ALA A 26 -2.64 0.65 -7.92
C ALA A 26 -2.65 -0.18 -6.63
N PHE A 27 -2.79 -1.51 -6.73
CA PHE A 27 -2.73 -2.40 -5.58
C PHE A 27 -1.35 -2.43 -4.92
N ARG A 28 -0.29 -2.49 -5.73
CA ARG A 28 1.09 -2.37 -5.25
C ARG A 28 1.32 -1.06 -4.51
N TRP A 29 0.79 0.05 -5.04
CA TRP A 29 0.87 1.34 -4.36
C TRP A 29 0.08 1.38 -3.05
N LEU A 30 -1.10 0.76 -2.98
CA LEU A 30 -1.85 0.62 -1.74
C LEU A 30 -1.05 -0.13 -0.66
N VAL A 31 -0.35 -1.20 -1.04
CA VAL A 31 0.55 -1.93 -0.12
C VAL A 31 1.70 -1.02 0.35
N ALA A 32 2.32 -0.26 -0.55
CA ALA A 32 3.34 0.71 -0.17
C ALA A 32 2.81 1.77 0.80
N CYS A 33 1.60 2.28 0.57
CA CYS A 33 0.94 3.25 1.46
C CYS A 33 0.73 2.68 2.87
N LEU A 34 0.34 1.40 2.98
CA LEU A 34 0.22 0.71 4.26
C LEU A 34 1.55 0.72 5.02
N LEU A 35 2.65 0.37 4.35
CA LEU A 35 3.99 0.37 4.95
C LEU A 35 4.46 1.78 5.33
N PHE A 36 4.16 2.79 4.51
CA PHE A 36 4.47 4.19 4.80
C PHE A 36 3.64 4.79 5.93
N GLY A 37 2.48 4.20 6.24
CA GLY A 37 1.58 4.65 7.29
C GLY A 37 2.09 4.42 8.72
N ALA A 38 3.03 3.49 8.91
CA ALA A 38 3.59 3.21 10.21
C ALA A 38 4.60 4.27 10.68
N ARG A 39 4.88 4.29 11.98
CA ARG A 39 5.87 5.19 12.61
C ARG A 39 7.30 4.70 12.36
N ILE A 40 7.69 4.64 11.08
CA ILE A 40 8.98 4.14 10.60
C ILE A 40 9.52 5.04 9.48
N SER A 41 10.81 4.93 9.13
CA SER A 41 11.34 5.72 8.01
C SER A 41 10.82 5.21 6.67
N GLN A 42 10.60 6.12 5.72
CA GLN A 42 10.18 5.75 4.36
C GLN A 42 11.22 4.86 3.68
N ASP A 43 12.51 5.01 3.97
CA ASP A 43 13.56 4.12 3.43
C ASP A 43 13.40 2.67 3.91
N ILE A 44 13.04 2.45 5.19
CA ILE A 44 12.79 1.10 5.71
C ILE A 44 11.51 0.53 5.08
N ALA A 45 10.45 1.33 5.00
CA ALA A 45 9.21 0.90 4.35
C ALA A 45 9.42 0.56 2.86
N ALA A 46 10.22 1.33 2.12
CA ALA A 46 10.56 1.05 0.73
C ALA A 46 11.42 -0.21 0.57
N ARG A 47 12.36 -0.47 1.48
CA ARG A 47 13.10 -1.74 1.50
C ARG A 47 12.19 -2.93 1.78
N ALA A 48 11.32 -2.82 2.78
CA ALA A 48 10.34 -3.85 3.11
C ALA A 48 9.36 -4.12 1.94
N TYR A 49 8.94 -3.06 1.24
CA TYR A 49 8.16 -3.20 0.02
C TYR A 49 8.89 -4.02 -1.05
N ARG A 50 10.18 -3.73 -1.31
CA ARG A 50 10.98 -4.48 -2.31
C ARG A 50 11.14 -5.95 -1.93
N GLU A 51 11.37 -6.25 -0.66
CA GLU A 51 11.44 -7.64 -0.17
C GLU A 51 10.13 -8.41 -0.40
N LEU A 52 8.97 -7.77 -0.24
CA LEU A 52 7.68 -8.36 -0.56
C LEU A 52 7.46 -8.49 -2.08
N ASP A 53 7.96 -7.54 -2.86
CA ASP A 53 7.88 -7.61 -4.32
C ASP A 53 8.74 -8.73 -4.89
N GLU A 54 9.95 -8.92 -4.37
CA GLU A 54 10.86 -10.01 -4.73
C GLU A 54 10.27 -11.39 -4.43
N LEU A 55 9.47 -11.50 -3.36
CA LEU A 55 8.67 -12.72 -3.08
C LEU A 55 7.51 -12.92 -4.06
N GLY A 56 7.19 -11.93 -4.89
CA GLY A 56 6.10 -11.98 -5.85
C GLY A 56 4.71 -11.99 -5.21
N VAL A 57 4.57 -11.58 -3.94
CA VAL A 57 3.32 -11.70 -3.19
C VAL A 57 2.36 -10.53 -3.40
N LEU A 58 2.78 -9.44 -4.06
CA LEU A 58 2.04 -8.18 -4.20
C LEU A 58 0.85 -8.24 -5.20
N THR A 59 -0.07 -9.18 -4.97
CA THR A 59 -1.39 -9.26 -5.60
C THR A 59 -2.42 -9.62 -4.51
N PRO A 60 -3.71 -9.26 -4.67
CA PRO A 60 -4.73 -9.57 -3.66
C PRO A 60 -4.77 -11.07 -3.31
N THR A 61 -4.80 -11.93 -4.32
CA THR A 61 -4.83 -13.40 -4.17
C THR A 61 -3.62 -13.94 -3.44
N ARG A 62 -2.41 -13.48 -3.81
CA ARG A 62 -1.18 -13.99 -3.18
C ARG A 62 -1.00 -13.49 -1.75
N LEU A 63 -1.36 -12.23 -1.44
CA LEU A 63 -1.34 -11.75 -0.05
C LEU A 63 -2.38 -12.47 0.81
N ALA A 64 -3.61 -12.66 0.30
CA ALA A 64 -4.68 -13.32 1.05
C ALA A 64 -4.34 -14.76 1.47
N GLY A 65 -3.58 -15.46 0.61
CA GLY A 65 -3.11 -16.83 0.81
C GLY A 65 -1.65 -16.96 1.25
N ALA A 66 -0.96 -15.85 1.53
CA ALA A 66 0.43 -15.89 1.98
C ALA A 66 0.53 -16.49 3.38
N ASP A 67 1.58 -17.27 3.60
CA ASP A 67 1.95 -17.68 4.95
C ASP A 67 2.42 -16.47 5.76
N TRP A 68 1.93 -16.36 7.00
CA TRP A 68 2.19 -15.22 7.86
C TRP A 68 3.69 -15.08 8.20
N GLN A 69 4.36 -16.20 8.51
CA GLN A 69 5.78 -16.18 8.86
C GLN A 69 6.64 -15.72 7.66
N THR A 70 6.28 -16.16 6.46
CA THR A 70 6.96 -15.73 5.22
C THR A 70 6.91 -14.21 5.03
N LEU A 71 5.77 -13.57 5.33
CA LEU A 71 5.65 -12.12 5.28
C LEU A 71 6.44 -11.43 6.40
N VAL A 72 6.41 -11.98 7.62
CA VAL A 72 7.20 -11.46 8.75
C VAL A 72 8.69 -11.47 8.42
N ASP A 73 9.20 -12.56 7.87
CA ASP A 73 10.61 -12.70 7.51
C ASP A 73 11.01 -11.68 6.42
N ALA A 74 10.14 -11.46 5.43
CA ALA A 74 10.36 -10.46 4.37
C ALA A 74 10.42 -9.03 4.93
N LEU A 75 9.44 -8.67 5.76
CA LEU A 75 9.41 -7.39 6.47
C LEU A 75 10.66 -7.23 7.35
N GLY A 76 11.10 -8.30 8.01
CA GLY A 76 12.31 -8.34 8.82
C GLY A 76 13.59 -8.08 8.04
N ARG A 77 13.75 -8.66 6.83
CA ARG A 77 14.88 -8.41 5.92
C ARG A 77 14.93 -6.94 5.48
N GLY A 78 13.77 -6.32 5.24
CA GLY A 78 13.66 -4.89 4.94
C GLY A 78 13.96 -3.97 6.13
N GLY A 79 14.10 -4.51 7.34
CA GLY A 79 14.36 -3.77 8.58
C GLY A 79 13.09 -3.32 9.31
N TYR A 80 11.92 -3.85 8.94
CA TYR A 80 10.60 -3.47 9.47
C TYR A 80 10.24 -4.19 10.80
N ARG A 81 11.25 -4.62 11.58
CA ARG A 81 11.08 -5.55 12.71
C ARG A 81 10.17 -5.09 13.85
N ARG A 82 9.94 -3.79 13.98
CA ARG A 82 9.10 -3.26 15.08
C ARG A 82 7.62 -3.61 14.89
N TYR A 83 7.19 -3.78 13.64
CA TYR A 83 5.80 -3.89 13.26
C TYR A 83 5.55 -5.04 12.27
N ASP A 84 6.55 -5.88 12.02
CA ASP A 84 6.51 -6.95 11.02
C ASP A 84 5.34 -7.91 11.24
N GLU A 85 5.15 -8.41 12.46
CA GLU A 85 4.06 -9.30 12.82
C GLU A 85 2.67 -8.70 12.60
N SER A 86 2.46 -7.46 13.05
CA SER A 86 1.17 -6.77 12.89
C SER A 86 0.91 -6.44 11.42
N THR A 87 1.92 -5.94 10.72
CA THR A 87 1.82 -5.56 9.32
C THR A 87 1.64 -6.78 8.41
N ALA A 88 2.25 -7.94 8.72
CA ALA A 88 1.97 -9.18 8.02
C ALA A 88 0.48 -9.58 8.11
N ARG A 89 -0.14 -9.43 9.30
CA ARG A 89 -1.59 -9.69 9.46
C ARG A 89 -2.44 -8.68 8.68
N GLU A 90 -2.03 -7.41 8.67
CA GLU A 90 -2.70 -6.35 7.91
C GLU A 90 -2.60 -6.57 6.40
N LEU A 91 -1.45 -7.00 5.88
CA LEU A 91 -1.26 -7.33 4.47
C LEU A 91 -2.14 -8.49 4.02
N ILE A 92 -2.23 -9.56 4.83
CA ILE A 92 -3.13 -10.69 4.55
C ILE A 92 -4.59 -10.21 4.55
N ALA A 93 -4.98 -9.43 5.55
CA ALA A 93 -6.33 -8.88 5.65
C ALA A 93 -6.66 -7.95 4.48
N LEU A 94 -5.70 -7.12 4.05
CA LEU A 94 -5.84 -6.25 2.90
C LEU A 94 -6.06 -7.05 1.60
N GLY A 95 -5.28 -8.11 1.38
CA GLY A 95 -5.48 -9.00 0.24
C GLY A 95 -6.89 -9.61 0.24
N ARG A 96 -7.34 -10.13 1.39
CA ARG A 96 -8.69 -10.72 1.55
C ARG A 96 -9.79 -9.70 1.30
N GLN A 97 -9.71 -8.54 1.92
CA GLN A 97 -10.70 -7.48 1.76
C GLN A 97 -10.80 -7.00 0.30
N VAL A 98 -9.67 -6.89 -0.40
CA VAL A 98 -9.70 -6.54 -1.84
C VAL A 98 -10.35 -7.64 -2.69
N LEU A 99 -10.19 -8.91 -2.34
CA LEU A 99 -10.89 -10.01 -3.01
C LEU A 99 -12.39 -10.00 -2.71
N ASP A 100 -12.76 -9.87 -1.45
CA ASP A 100 -14.14 -10.01 -0.98
C ASP A 100 -15.00 -8.82 -1.42
N ASP A 101 -14.54 -7.60 -1.19
CA ASP A 101 -15.32 -6.38 -1.43
C ASP A 101 -15.19 -5.88 -2.89
N TYR A 102 -14.05 -6.15 -3.53
CA TYR A 102 -13.71 -5.58 -4.84
C TYR A 102 -13.37 -6.64 -5.90
N GLY A 103 -13.54 -7.93 -5.61
CA GLY A 103 -13.28 -9.01 -6.57
C GLY A 103 -11.84 -9.09 -7.05
N GLY A 104 -10.88 -8.58 -6.28
CA GLY A 104 -9.47 -8.51 -6.66
C GLY A 104 -9.08 -7.29 -7.51
N HIS A 105 -10.03 -6.40 -7.82
CA HIS A 105 -9.81 -5.26 -8.70
C HIS A 105 -9.90 -3.95 -7.93
N LEU A 106 -8.76 -3.35 -7.58
CA LEU A 106 -8.71 -2.10 -6.83
C LEU A 106 -9.33 -0.92 -7.61
N THR A 107 -9.38 -0.97 -8.94
CA THR A 107 -10.13 -0.03 -9.78
C THR A 107 -11.63 0.01 -9.45
N ARG A 108 -12.20 -0.99 -8.78
CA ARG A 108 -13.58 -0.91 -8.26
C ARG A 108 -13.71 0.02 -7.04
N LEU A 109 -12.63 0.23 -6.28
CA LEU A 109 -12.57 1.25 -5.22
C LEU A 109 -12.84 2.65 -5.80
N ARG A 110 -12.33 2.95 -7.00
CA ARG A 110 -12.63 4.20 -7.72
C ARG A 110 -14.13 4.39 -7.94
N ARG A 111 -14.90 3.32 -8.14
CA ARG A 111 -16.36 3.41 -8.35
C ARG A 111 -17.13 3.69 -7.05
N ALA A 112 -16.48 3.52 -5.90
CA ALA A 112 -17.06 3.79 -4.60
C ALA A 112 -16.77 5.22 -4.08
N ALA A 113 -16.09 6.06 -4.89
CA ALA A 113 -15.74 7.42 -4.52
C ALA A 113 -15.93 8.39 -5.69
N ASP A 114 -16.65 9.48 -5.45
CA ASP A 114 -16.88 10.59 -6.39
C ASP A 114 -16.01 11.82 -6.07
N SER A 115 -15.20 11.74 -5.02
CA SER A 115 -14.27 12.80 -4.63
C SER A 115 -13.02 12.26 -3.96
N ARG A 116 -11.97 13.10 -3.89
CA ARG A 116 -10.74 12.83 -3.13
C ARG A 116 -11.01 12.46 -1.67
N ASP A 117 -11.94 13.17 -1.04
CA ASP A 117 -12.30 12.96 0.37
C ASP A 117 -13.04 11.64 0.59
N GLU A 118 -13.91 11.24 -0.35
CA GLU A 118 -14.54 9.93 -0.34
C GLU A 118 -13.51 8.82 -0.54
N LEU A 119 -12.60 9.00 -1.49
CA LEU A 119 -11.54 8.02 -1.71
C LEU A 119 -10.65 7.85 -0.47
N ALA A 120 -10.34 8.96 0.21
CA ALA A 120 -9.61 8.94 1.48
C ALA A 120 -10.36 8.16 2.56
N ARG A 121 -11.70 8.28 2.62
CA ARG A 121 -12.53 7.52 3.57
C ARG A 121 -12.59 6.03 3.23
N GLU A 122 -12.78 5.70 1.95
CA GLU A 122 -12.88 4.32 1.50
C GLU A 122 -11.58 3.56 1.72
N VAL A 123 -10.43 4.17 1.42
CA VAL A 123 -9.13 3.51 1.64
C VAL A 123 -8.80 3.32 3.13
N GLN A 124 -9.31 4.18 4.02
CA GLN A 124 -9.17 4.01 5.48
C GLN A 124 -9.97 2.83 6.05
N ARG A 125 -10.85 2.21 5.25
CA ARG A 125 -11.53 0.97 5.65
C ARG A 125 -10.59 -0.23 5.66
N PHE A 126 -9.44 -0.15 4.98
CA PHE A 126 -8.41 -1.18 5.06
C PHE A 126 -7.64 -1.06 6.37
N LYS A 127 -7.59 -2.15 7.14
CA LYS A 127 -6.81 -2.18 8.38
C LYS A 127 -5.34 -1.83 8.12
N GLY A 128 -4.77 -0.94 8.92
CA GLY A 128 -3.41 -0.45 8.75
C GLY A 128 -3.30 0.84 7.90
N ILE A 129 -4.38 1.25 7.22
CA ILE A 129 -4.44 2.53 6.51
C ILE A 129 -5.05 3.61 7.41
N GLY A 130 -4.20 4.45 7.98
CA GLY A 130 -4.62 5.68 8.67
C GLY A 130 -4.68 6.91 7.74
N PRO A 131 -5.06 8.09 8.27
CA PRO A 131 -5.19 9.32 7.49
C PRO A 131 -3.96 9.69 6.66
N THR A 132 -2.75 9.50 7.21
CA THR A 132 -1.49 9.76 6.51
C THR A 132 -1.29 8.84 5.30
N ALA A 133 -1.55 7.54 5.45
CA ALA A 133 -1.44 6.59 4.35
C ALA A 133 -2.51 6.85 3.28
N ALA A 134 -3.72 7.23 3.70
CA ALA A 134 -4.79 7.62 2.80
C ALA A 134 -4.44 8.88 1.98
N ASP A 135 -3.87 9.91 2.62
CA ASP A 135 -3.39 11.11 1.91
C ASP A 135 -2.33 10.77 0.86
N ILE A 136 -1.37 9.89 1.20
CA ILE A 136 -0.36 9.41 0.26
C ILE A 136 -1.00 8.68 -0.93
N PHE A 137 -1.98 7.81 -0.67
CA PHE A 137 -2.68 7.07 -1.71
C PHE A 137 -3.45 8.01 -2.65
N VAL A 138 -4.30 8.88 -2.09
CA VAL A 138 -5.16 9.81 -2.82
C VAL A 138 -4.35 10.81 -3.62
N ARG A 139 -3.23 11.32 -3.07
CA ARG A 139 -2.37 12.28 -3.78
C ARG A 139 -1.92 11.75 -5.14
N GLU A 140 -1.55 10.48 -5.22
CA GLU A 140 -1.03 9.87 -6.45
C GLU A 140 -2.15 9.32 -7.37
N LEU A 141 -3.22 8.73 -6.82
CA LEU A 141 -4.26 8.06 -7.62
C LEU A 141 -5.38 8.98 -8.07
N ALA A 142 -5.78 9.96 -7.26
CA ALA A 142 -6.92 10.81 -7.60
C ALA A 142 -6.74 11.56 -8.93
N PRO A 143 -5.57 12.14 -9.28
CA PRO A 143 -5.36 12.75 -10.60
C PRO A 143 -5.52 11.76 -11.76
N LEU A 144 -5.16 10.49 -11.56
CA LEU A 144 -5.25 9.43 -12.58
C LEU A 144 -6.66 8.86 -12.71
N TRP A 145 -7.47 8.99 -11.66
CA TRP A 145 -8.87 8.58 -11.62
C TRP A 145 -9.84 9.73 -11.86
N GLU A 146 -9.31 10.93 -12.13
CA GLU A 146 -10.06 12.16 -12.40
C GLU A 146 -10.98 12.56 -11.22
N LEU A 147 -10.43 12.51 -10.00
CA LEU A 147 -11.09 12.83 -8.72
C LEU A 147 -10.54 14.09 -8.03
#